data_AF-A0A7X4ACV1-F1
#
_entry.id   AF-A0A7X4ACV1-F1
#
_cell.length_a   1.000
_cell.length_b   1.000
_cell.length_c   1.000
_cell.angle_alpha   90.00
_cell.angle_beta   90.00
_cell.angle_gamma   90.00
#
_symmetry.space_group_name_H-M   'P 1'
#
loop_
_entity.id
_entity.type
_entity.pdbx_description
1 polymer ?
#
loop_
_entity_poly.entity_id
_entity_poly.type
_entity_poly.pdbx_seq_one_letter_code
_entity_poly.pdbx_strand_id
1 'polypeptide(L)'
;MDRRQFAATGAGAMALLWQQACAEVADTGEVSAATARTLLDHQGPRGIYEEAEELDRLRAALANMINVQRQLREFPLDPDEPPLTVFWRG
;
A
#
# COMPACT_ATOMS: atom_id res chain seq x y z
N MET A 1 -5.51 30.02 -5.10
CA MET A 1 -5.22 28.68 -5.63
C MET A 1 -5.10 27.73 -4.46
N ASP A 2 -6.00 26.75 -4.43
CA ASP A 2 -6.35 25.98 -3.24
C ASP A 2 -5.40 24.80 -3.03
N ARG A 3 -4.68 24.78 -1.90
CA ARG A 3 -3.68 23.75 -1.57
C ARG A 3 -4.29 22.35 -1.43
N ARG A 4 -5.61 22.25 -1.21
CA ARG A 4 -6.32 20.98 -1.02
C ARG A 4 -6.59 20.21 -2.32
N GLN A 5 -6.64 20.89 -3.47
CA GLN A 5 -6.96 20.24 -4.75
C GLN A 5 -5.77 19.45 -5.34
N PHE A 6 -4.53 19.79 -4.99
CA PHE A 6 -3.35 19.05 -5.47
C PHE A 6 -3.09 17.73 -4.74
N ALA A 7 -3.65 17.54 -3.53
CA ALA A 7 -3.50 16.28 -2.79
C ALA A 7 -4.49 15.18 -3.26
N ALA A 8 -5.67 15.58 -3.75
CA ALA A 8 -6.75 14.65 -4.09
C ALA A 8 -6.49 13.83 -5.36
N THR A 9 -5.82 14.42 -6.36
CA THR A 9 -5.51 13.76 -7.63
C THR A 9 -4.34 12.77 -7.53
N GLY A 10 -3.33 13.07 -6.69
CA GLY A 10 -2.20 12.16 -6.44
C GLY A 10 -2.57 10.95 -5.58
N ALA A 11 -3.40 11.16 -4.55
CA ALA A 11 -3.83 10.09 -3.65
C ALA A 11 -4.75 9.07 -4.34
N GLY A 12 -5.62 9.50 -5.26
CA GLY A 12 -6.50 8.62 -6.03
C GLY A 12 -5.72 7.70 -6.99
N ALA A 13 -4.71 8.24 -7.68
CA ALA A 13 -3.83 7.45 -8.55
C ALA A 13 -3.02 6.42 -7.76
N MET A 14 -2.48 6.82 -6.60
CA MET A 14 -1.77 5.91 -5.68
C MET A 14 -2.66 4.78 -5.17
N ALA A 15 -3.92 5.08 -4.81
CA ALA A 15 -4.85 4.06 -4.36
C ALA A 15 -5.13 3.01 -5.45
N LEU A 16 -5.31 3.45 -6.71
CA LEU A 16 -5.50 2.54 -7.85
C LEU A 16 -4.27 1.67 -8.10
N LEU A 17 -3.07 2.26 -8.07
CA LEU A 17 -1.82 1.50 -8.21
C LEU A 17 -1.62 0.49 -7.07
N TRP A 18 -2.02 0.85 -5.85
CA TRP A 18 -2.01 -0.07 -4.72
C TRP A 18 -2.99 -1.23 -4.93
N GLN A 19 -4.20 -0.97 -5.47
CA GLN A 19 -5.14 -2.04 -5.82
C GLN A 19 -4.57 -2.96 -6.91
N GLN A 20 -3.89 -2.40 -7.91
CA GLN A 20 -3.21 -3.20 -8.93
C GLN A 20 -2.13 -4.09 -8.31
N ALA A 21 -1.29 -3.57 -7.42
CA ALA A 21 -0.30 -4.36 -6.70
C ALA A 21 -0.93 -5.49 -5.88
N CYS A 22 -2.07 -5.21 -5.22
CA CYS A 22 -2.83 -6.23 -4.49
C CYS A 22 -3.32 -7.35 -5.42
N ALA A 23 -3.81 -7.01 -6.62
CA ALA A 23 -4.25 -7.98 -7.61
C ALA A 23 -3.08 -8.83 -8.14
N GLU A 24 -1.95 -8.21 -8.47
CA GLU A 24 -0.74 -8.93 -8.91
C GLU A 24 -0.25 -9.95 -7.88
N VAL A 25 -0.24 -9.58 -6.59
CA VAL A 25 0.12 -10.51 -5.50
C VAL A 25 -0.92 -11.61 -5.33
N ALA A 26 -2.21 -11.33 -5.53
CA ALA A 26 -3.25 -12.36 -5.46
C ALA A 26 -3.11 -13.39 -6.59
N ASP A 27 -2.76 -12.94 -7.79
CA ASP A 27 -2.68 -13.78 -8.99
C ASP A 27 -1.34 -14.53 -9.10
N THR A 28 -0.23 -13.87 -8.76
CA THR A 28 1.13 -14.36 -9.03
C THR A 28 1.99 -14.53 -7.79
N GLY A 29 1.58 -13.97 -6.65
CA GLY A 29 2.40 -13.91 -5.43
C GLY A 29 3.45 -12.80 -5.43
N GLU A 30 3.62 -12.08 -6.54
CA GLU A 30 4.64 -11.04 -6.70
C GLU A 30 4.05 -9.70 -7.13
N VAL A 31 4.80 -8.63 -6.89
CA VAL A 31 4.55 -7.31 -7.50
C VAL A 31 5.45 -7.17 -8.72
N SER A 32 4.90 -6.71 -9.84
CA SER A 32 5.67 -6.47 -11.06
C SER A 32 6.66 -5.31 -10.89
N ALA A 33 7.77 -5.35 -11.63
CA ALA A 33 8.77 -4.28 -11.60
C ALA A 33 8.19 -2.93 -12.08
N ALA A 34 7.22 -2.96 -13.00
CA ALA A 34 6.53 -1.76 -13.48
C ALA A 34 5.71 -1.13 -12.34
N THR A 35 4.85 -1.90 -11.69
CA THR A 35 4.01 -1.44 -10.58
C THR A 35 4.86 -0.95 -9.40
N ALA A 36 5.94 -1.66 -9.06
CA ALA A 36 6.87 -1.23 -8.01
C ALA A 36 7.53 0.13 -8.34
N ARG A 37 7.99 0.33 -9.57
CA ARG A 37 8.57 1.61 -10.01
C ARG A 37 7.56 2.76 -9.98
N THR A 38 6.33 2.53 -10.42
CA THR A 38 5.30 3.57 -10.40
C THR A 38 4.91 3.94 -8.96
N LEU A 39 4.85 2.98 -8.03
CA LEU A 39 4.64 3.26 -6.61
C LEU A 39 5.77 4.13 -6.03
N LEU A 40 7.03 3.88 -6.41
CA LEU A 40 8.18 4.69 -6.00
C LEU A 40 8.15 6.11 -6.56
N ASP A 41 7.81 6.27 -7.84
CA ASP A 41 7.77 7.56 -8.52
C ASP A 41 6.82 8.55 -7.83
N HIS A 42 5.80 8.03 -7.15
CA HIS A 42 4.87 8.82 -6.36
C HIS A 42 5.37 9.17 -4.95
N GLN A 43 6.40 8.49 -4.42
CA GLN A 43 6.96 8.74 -3.08
C GLN A 43 8.18 9.68 -3.10
N GLY A 44 8.86 9.84 -4.23
CA GLY A 44 10.02 10.73 -4.33
C GLY A 44 11.01 10.33 -5.43
N PRO A 45 12.17 11.00 -5.53
CA PRO A 45 13.17 10.69 -6.54
C PRO A 45 13.70 9.25 -6.41
N ARG A 46 13.87 8.59 -7.57
CA ARG A 46 14.18 7.16 -7.78
C ARG A 46 15.49 6.66 -7.16
N GLY A 47 16.35 7.55 -6.66
CA GLY A 47 17.78 7.31 -6.49
C GLY A 47 18.20 6.23 -5.50
N ILE A 48 17.28 5.64 -4.74
CA ILE A 48 17.57 4.54 -3.78
C ILE A 48 17.11 3.16 -4.27
N TYR A 49 16.59 3.03 -5.50
CA TYR A 49 16.17 1.75 -6.08
C TYR A 49 16.50 1.64 -7.58
N GLU A 50 17.51 2.37 -8.05
CA GLU A 50 17.96 2.29 -9.46
C GLU A 50 18.73 0.99 -9.72
N GLU A 51 19.34 0.41 -8.70
CA GLU A 51 19.99 -0.89 -8.79
C GLU A 51 18.96 -2.02 -8.89
N ALA A 52 19.18 -2.96 -9.79
CA ALA A 52 18.24 -4.06 -10.05
C ALA A 52 17.98 -4.91 -8.79
N GLU A 53 19.00 -5.15 -7.97
CA GLU A 53 18.87 -5.91 -6.73
C GLU A 53 17.99 -5.17 -5.70
N GLU A 54 18.13 -3.85 -5.58
CA GLU A 54 17.32 -3.05 -4.68
C GLU A 54 15.85 -3.03 -5.11
N LEU A 55 15.59 -2.99 -6.42
CA LEU A 55 14.24 -3.08 -6.96
C LEU A 55 13.60 -4.44 -6.64
N ASP A 56 14.33 -5.55 -6.74
CA ASP A 56 13.80 -6.87 -6.40
C ASP A 56 13.54 -7.01 -4.89
N ARG A 57 14.42 -6.48 -4.04
CA ARG A 57 14.18 -6.40 -2.59
C ARG A 57 12.93 -5.59 -2.28
N LEU A 58 12.70 -4.48 -2.98
CA LEU A 58 11.50 -3.68 -2.82
C LEU A 58 10.24 -4.44 -3.27
N ARG A 59 10.28 -5.14 -4.40
CA ARG A 59 9.15 -5.97 -4.88
C ARG A 59 8.77 -7.02 -3.84
N ALA A 60 9.75 -7.68 -3.24
CA ALA A 60 9.54 -8.64 -2.15
C ALA A 60 8.93 -7.96 -0.91
N ALA A 61 9.43 -6.78 -0.52
CA ALA A 61 8.89 -6.03 0.60
C ALA A 61 7.43 -5.59 0.38
N LEU A 62 7.08 -5.16 -0.84
CA LEU A 62 5.71 -4.79 -1.21
C LEU A 62 4.76 -6.01 -1.13
N ALA A 63 5.18 -7.15 -1.69
CA ALA A 63 4.40 -8.39 -1.61
C ALA A 63 4.17 -8.81 -0.15
N ASN A 64 5.20 -8.73 0.69
CA ASN A 64 5.06 -9.01 2.12
C ASN A 64 4.08 -8.05 2.82
N MET A 65 4.18 -6.75 2.56
CA MET A 65 3.27 -5.74 3.13
C MET A 65 1.81 -6.02 2.74
N ILE A 66 1.55 -6.32 1.47
CA ILE A 66 0.21 -6.65 0.97
C ILE A 66 -0.35 -7.88 1.69
N ASN A 67 0.47 -8.91 1.86
CA ASN A 67 0.08 -10.13 2.57
C ASN A 67 -0.24 -9.86 4.05
N VAL A 68 0.57 -9.07 4.75
CA VAL A 68 0.31 -8.67 6.14
C VAL A 68 -0.99 -7.88 6.23
N GLN A 69 -1.19 -6.88 5.36
CA GLN A 69 -2.44 -6.10 5.34
C GLN A 69 -3.68 -6.95 5.01
N ARG A 70 -3.54 -7.98 4.18
CA ARG A 70 -4.61 -8.94 3.93
C ARG A 70 -4.94 -9.74 5.19
N GLN A 71 -3.92 -10.32 5.83
CA GLN A 71 -4.10 -11.08 7.08
C GLN A 71 -4.75 -10.24 8.18
N LEU A 72 -4.33 -8.98 8.34
CA LEU A 72 -4.91 -8.07 9.32
C LEU A 72 -6.39 -7.76 9.05
N ARG A 73 -6.79 -7.67 7.77
CA ARG A 73 -8.20 -7.44 7.38
C ARG A 73 -9.07 -8.67 7.55
N GLU A 74 -8.48 -9.85 7.37
CA GLU A 74 -9.15 -11.15 7.54
C GLU A 74 -9.15 -11.63 8.99
N PHE A 75 -8.42 -10.94 9.88
CA PHE A 75 -8.32 -11.32 11.28
C PHE A 75 -9.72 -11.29 11.92
N PRO A 76 -10.19 -12.42 12.47
CA PRO A 76 -11.50 -12.49 13.07
C PRO A 76 -11.50 -11.64 14.35
N LEU A 77 -12.43 -10.68 14.42
CA LEU A 77 -12.71 -9.94 15.66
C LEU A 77 -13.85 -10.64 16.38
N ASP A 78 -13.72 -10.79 17.69
CA ASP A 78 -14.83 -11.22 18.53
C ASP A 78 -15.87 -10.09 18.57
N PRO A 79 -17.10 -10.31 18.09
CA PRO A 79 -18.13 -9.27 18.08
C PRO A 79 -18.55 -8.85 19.50
N ASP A 80 -18.32 -9.70 20.50
CA ASP A 80 -18.66 -9.44 21.90
C ASP A 80 -17.51 -8.77 22.67
N GLU A 81 -16.32 -8.64 22.06
CA GLU A 81 -15.19 -7.92 22.66
C GLU A 81 -15.42 -6.41 22.55
N PRO A 82 -15.56 -5.68 23.67
CA PRO A 82 -15.78 -4.25 23.63
C PRO A 82 -14.52 -3.52 23.12
N PRO A 83 -14.65 -2.48 22.29
CA PRO A 83 -13.49 -1.73 21.82
C PRO A 83 -12.76 -1.11 23.02
N LEU A 84 -11.43 -1.30 23.05
CA LEU A 84 -10.54 -0.74 24.09
C LEU A 84 -10.62 0.80 24.21
N THR A 85 -11.18 1.48 23.22
CA THR A 85 -11.35 2.95 23.22
C THR A 85 -12.81 3.30 22.98
N VAL A 86 -13.52 3.64 24.06
CA VAL A 86 -14.87 4.24 24.00
C VAL A 86 -14.69 5.76 23.97
N PHE A 87 -14.96 6.39 22.83
CA PHE A 87 -15.01 7.85 22.75
C PHE A 87 -16.34 8.34 23.34
N TRP A 88 -16.31 8.84 24.57
CA TRP A 88 -17.42 9.60 25.13
C TRP A 88 -17.47 10.98 24.47
N ARG A 89 -18.54 11.26 23.73
CA ARG A 89 -18.96 12.63 23.42
C ARG A 89 -19.88 13.08 24.55
N GLY A 90 -19.30 13.76 25.55
CA GLY A 90 -20.04 14.61 26.47
C GLY A 90 -20.40 15.94 25.83
#